data_AF-A0A1A7WZL8-F1
#
_entry.id   AF-A0A1A7WZL8-F1
#
_cell.length_a   1.000
_cell.length_b   1.000
_cell.length_c   1.000
_cell.angle_alpha   90.00
_cell.angle_beta   90.00
_cell.angle_gamma   90.00
#
_symmetry.space_group_name_H-M   'P 1'
#
loop_
_entity.id
_entity.type
_entity.pdbx_description
1 polymer ?
#
loop_
_entity_poly.entity_id
_entity_poly.type
_entity_poly.pdbx_seq_one_letter_code
_entity_poly.pdbx_strand_id
1 'polypeptide(L)'
;GRKVQVLSGHKDWISCCSVSSDCSMIASVGRFDRMVCLWSLRSYTFIRNLTGGNQKQLCLLSSCDFSPDGAVLATAAFSGSSWWIDLWDPYTAEKLATLADYFDDYGQNQISAIQFSPNGLHLAIVTDDRALRIWEPGERRMTMQTKRGRDSNGLCCNYHPQGGVIATGTRDGHVRFWKAPRAVPSLCHLCRSILRHSVSTHQIEALPLPRRILEYLTYRNIPERLRTCCSSDEEDWES
;
A
#
# COMPACT_ATOMS: atom_id res chain seq x y z
N GLY A 1 -28.30 -11.62 -5.40
CA GLY A 1 -27.04 -12.39 -5.48
C GLY A 1 -27.06 -13.52 -4.46
N ARG A 2 -26.51 -14.69 -4.79
CA ARG A 2 -26.42 -15.83 -3.87
C ARG A 2 -25.10 -15.76 -3.09
N LYS A 3 -25.15 -15.86 -1.76
CA LYS A 3 -23.96 -15.94 -0.91
C LYS A 3 -23.32 -17.32 -1.10
N VAL A 4 -22.10 -17.35 -1.65
CA VAL A 4 -21.38 -18.61 -1.98
C VAL A 4 -20.48 -19.05 -0.82
N GLN A 5 -19.67 -18.14 -0.27
CA GLN A 5 -18.67 -18.47 0.75
C GLN A 5 -18.46 -17.31 1.73
N VAL A 6 -18.04 -17.62 2.96
CA VAL A 6 -17.62 -16.65 3.98
C VAL A 6 -16.22 -17.00 4.46
N LEU A 7 -15.34 -16.02 4.46
CA LEU A 7 -14.01 -16.11 5.06
C LEU A 7 -14.10 -15.56 6.48
N SER A 8 -13.68 -16.33 7.48
CA SER A 8 -13.74 -15.95 8.90
C SER A 8 -12.36 -16.08 9.52
N GLY A 9 -11.91 -15.06 10.26
CA GLY A 9 -10.62 -15.05 10.93
C GLY A 9 -10.24 -13.70 11.55
N HIS A 10 -10.74 -12.59 11.02
CA HIS A 10 -10.63 -11.29 11.67
C HIS A 10 -11.39 -11.27 13.00
N LYS A 11 -10.83 -10.57 13.99
CA LYS A 11 -11.44 -10.41 15.32
C LYS A 11 -12.26 -9.12 15.44
N ASP A 12 -12.16 -8.25 14.44
CA ASP A 12 -12.81 -6.95 14.40
C ASP A 12 -13.31 -6.63 12.96
N TRP A 13 -13.84 -5.43 12.77
CA TRP A 13 -14.32 -4.93 11.49
C TRP A 13 -13.19 -4.86 10.46
N ILE A 14 -13.52 -5.32 9.25
CA ILE A 14 -12.66 -5.22 8.09
C ILE A 14 -12.83 -3.81 7.52
N SER A 15 -11.75 -3.04 7.47
CA SER A 15 -11.77 -1.68 6.93
C SER A 15 -11.65 -1.67 5.41
N CYS A 16 -10.89 -2.62 4.86
CA CYS A 16 -10.63 -2.70 3.43
C CYS A 16 -10.33 -4.13 3.00
N CYS A 17 -10.57 -4.41 1.72
CA CYS A 17 -10.13 -5.62 1.06
C CYS A 17 -9.70 -5.31 -0.37
N SER A 18 -8.72 -6.06 -0.88
CA SER A 18 -8.23 -5.95 -2.26
C SER A 18 -7.95 -7.34 -2.82
N VAL A 19 -8.10 -7.48 -4.13
CA VAL A 19 -7.90 -8.73 -4.88
C VAL A 19 -6.60 -8.61 -5.67
N SER A 20 -5.77 -9.64 -5.68
CA SER A 20 -4.56 -9.66 -6.52
C SER A 20 -4.91 -9.67 -8.01
N SER A 21 -4.03 -9.11 -8.85
CA SER A 21 -4.27 -8.98 -10.29
C SER A 21 -4.48 -10.32 -11.01
N ASP A 22 -3.80 -11.36 -10.54
CA ASP A 22 -3.92 -12.74 -11.03
C ASP A 22 -5.15 -13.48 -10.47
N CYS A 23 -5.96 -12.81 -9.64
CA CYS A 23 -7.13 -13.37 -8.95
C CYS A 23 -6.84 -14.62 -8.11
N SER A 24 -5.60 -14.79 -7.63
CA SER A 24 -5.23 -15.93 -6.78
C SER A 24 -5.42 -15.63 -5.28
N MET A 25 -5.32 -14.36 -4.87
CA MET A 25 -5.36 -13.95 -3.48
C MET A 25 -6.36 -12.80 -3.21
N ILE A 26 -6.89 -12.79 -1.99
CA ILE A 26 -7.52 -11.61 -1.38
C ILE A 26 -6.69 -11.18 -0.19
N ALA A 27 -6.46 -9.88 -0.06
CA ALA A 27 -6.00 -9.26 1.16
C ALA A 27 -7.19 -8.62 1.88
N SER A 28 -7.29 -8.82 3.19
CA SER A 28 -8.24 -8.12 4.04
C SER A 28 -7.53 -7.53 5.24
N VAL A 29 -7.96 -6.33 5.62
CA VAL A 29 -7.34 -5.54 6.67
C VAL A 29 -8.37 -5.28 7.76
N GLY A 30 -8.04 -5.66 8.99
CA GLY A 30 -8.89 -5.36 10.13
C GLY A 30 -8.50 -4.05 10.82
N ARG A 31 -9.51 -3.26 11.15
CA ARG A 31 -9.35 -1.86 11.61
C ARG A 31 -8.63 -1.74 12.95
N PHE A 32 -8.90 -2.67 13.86
CA PHE A 32 -8.40 -2.70 15.24
C PHE A 32 -7.76 -4.02 15.64
N ASP A 33 -8.03 -5.12 14.92
CA ASP A 33 -7.36 -6.41 15.19
C ASP A 33 -5.89 -6.42 14.72
N ARG A 34 -5.51 -5.41 13.93
CA ARG A 34 -4.17 -5.21 13.36
C ARG A 34 -3.72 -6.35 12.47
N MET A 35 -4.66 -7.14 11.95
CA MET A 35 -4.39 -8.27 11.09
C MET A 35 -4.47 -7.83 9.63
N VAL A 36 -3.49 -8.28 8.84
CA VAL A 36 -3.56 -8.24 7.38
C VAL A 36 -3.59 -9.69 6.90
N CYS A 37 -4.80 -10.20 6.71
CA CYS A 37 -5.01 -11.59 6.33
C CYS A 37 -4.93 -11.74 4.81
N LEU A 38 -4.17 -12.72 4.35
CA LEU A 38 -4.17 -13.19 2.98
C LEU A 38 -5.00 -14.47 2.88
N TRP A 39 -5.84 -14.53 1.86
CA TRP A 39 -6.75 -15.64 1.59
C TRP A 39 -6.57 -16.13 0.17
N SER A 40 -6.75 -17.44 -0.03
CA SER A 40 -6.77 -18.05 -1.35
C SER A 40 -8.14 -17.86 -1.98
N LEU A 41 -8.20 -17.26 -3.17
CA LEU A 41 -9.43 -17.17 -3.96
C LEU A 41 -9.83 -18.51 -4.60
N ARG A 42 -8.88 -19.43 -4.75
CA ARG A 42 -9.13 -20.75 -5.35
C ARG A 42 -9.79 -21.71 -4.37
N SER A 43 -9.33 -21.70 -3.12
CA SER A 43 -9.74 -22.66 -2.08
C SER A 43 -10.56 -22.01 -0.95
N TYR A 44 -10.67 -20.68 -0.92
CA TYR A 44 -11.33 -19.93 0.14
C TYR A 44 -10.76 -20.22 1.54
N THR A 45 -9.45 -20.45 1.61
CA THR A 45 -8.72 -20.76 2.85
C THR A 45 -7.81 -19.61 3.25
N PHE A 46 -7.59 -19.47 4.56
CA PHE A 46 -6.57 -18.59 5.10
C PHE A 46 -5.18 -19.06 4.63
N ILE A 47 -4.37 -18.14 4.12
CA ILE A 47 -2.99 -18.41 3.72
C ILE A 47 -2.06 -18.01 4.87
N ARG A 48 -2.10 -16.74 5.29
CA ARG A 48 -1.22 -16.18 6.32
C ARG A 48 -1.67 -14.80 6.78
N ASN A 49 -1.10 -14.34 7.89
CA ASN A 49 -1.19 -12.97 8.36
C ASN A 49 0.16 -12.27 8.14
N LEU A 50 0.17 -11.07 7.55
CA LEU A 50 1.39 -10.30 7.27
C LEU A 50 1.90 -9.52 8.49
N THR A 51 1.01 -9.14 9.40
CA THR A 51 1.34 -8.37 10.60
C THR A 51 1.51 -9.29 11.81
N GLY A 52 2.68 -9.93 11.92
CA GLY A 52 3.00 -10.88 13.00
C GLY A 52 3.73 -10.29 14.22
N GLY A 53 3.94 -8.98 14.26
CA GLY A 53 4.76 -8.33 15.30
C GLY A 53 3.94 -7.85 16.50
N ASN A 54 4.43 -8.13 17.72
CA ASN A 54 3.98 -7.57 18.99
C ASN A 54 4.30 -6.05 19.07
N GLN A 55 3.71 -5.23 18.19
CA GLN A 55 3.79 -3.78 18.35
C GLN A 55 2.97 -3.40 19.60
N LYS A 56 3.67 -2.84 20.59
CA LYS A 56 3.08 -2.30 21.83
C LYS A 56 2.22 -1.05 21.57
N GLN A 57 2.35 -0.42 20.41
CA GLN A 57 1.62 0.78 20.03
C GLN A 57 0.26 0.46 19.38
N LEU A 58 -0.73 1.30 19.68
CA LEU A 58 -2.09 1.19 19.19
C LEU A 58 -2.13 1.71 17.73
N CYS A 59 -2.00 0.82 16.76
CA CYS A 59 -2.05 1.16 15.35
C CYS A 59 -3.37 0.73 14.70
N LEU A 60 -3.79 1.54 13.74
CA LEU A 60 -5.09 1.51 13.11
C LEU A 60 -4.89 1.31 11.60
N LEU A 61 -5.33 0.17 11.07
CA LEU A 61 -5.16 -0.15 9.64
C LEU A 61 -6.39 0.30 8.86
N SER A 62 -6.19 1.12 7.84
CA SER A 62 -7.31 1.74 7.12
C SER A 62 -7.57 1.16 5.75
N SER A 63 -6.52 0.81 5.00
CA SER A 63 -6.65 0.44 3.59
C SER A 63 -5.53 -0.50 3.16
N CYS A 64 -5.80 -1.33 2.15
CA CYS A 64 -4.79 -2.07 1.41
C CYS A 64 -5.05 -2.03 -0.09
N ASP A 65 -4.00 -2.19 -0.88
CA ASP A 65 -4.15 -2.43 -2.31
C ASP A 65 -2.99 -3.26 -2.88
N PHE A 66 -3.29 -4.12 -3.85
CA PHE A 66 -2.27 -4.87 -4.58
C PHE A 66 -1.70 -4.03 -5.71
N SER A 67 -0.41 -4.18 -5.99
CA SER A 67 0.18 -3.67 -7.21
C SER A 67 -0.47 -4.32 -8.43
N PRO A 68 -0.51 -3.66 -9.60
CA PRO A 68 -1.13 -4.20 -10.81
C PRO A 68 -0.49 -5.49 -11.33
N ASP A 69 0.75 -5.78 -10.92
CA ASP A 69 1.45 -7.03 -11.21
C ASP A 69 1.30 -8.09 -10.10
N GLY A 70 0.56 -7.81 -9.03
CA GLY A 70 0.31 -8.73 -7.92
C GLY A 70 1.52 -9.06 -7.05
N ALA A 71 2.68 -8.45 -7.33
CA ALA A 71 3.94 -8.74 -6.63
C ALA A 71 4.07 -8.09 -5.27
N VAL A 72 3.36 -6.99 -5.06
CA VAL A 72 3.49 -6.13 -3.89
C VAL A 72 2.10 -5.84 -3.33
N LEU A 73 1.97 -5.88 -2.02
CA LEU A 73 0.79 -5.40 -1.30
C LEU A 73 1.16 -4.16 -0.50
N ALA A 74 0.45 -3.05 -0.71
CA ALA A 74 0.55 -1.88 0.14
C ALA A 74 -0.50 -1.95 1.25
N THR A 75 -0.11 -1.61 2.47
CA THR A 75 -1.02 -1.52 3.62
C THR A 75 -0.81 -0.19 4.34
N ALA A 76 -1.89 0.56 4.54
CA ALA A 76 -1.88 1.83 5.24
C ALA A 76 -2.25 1.66 6.71
N ALA A 77 -1.46 2.29 7.58
CA ALA A 77 -1.61 2.28 9.01
C ALA A 77 -1.41 3.69 9.57
N PHE A 78 -2.01 3.97 10.73
CA PHE A 78 -1.71 5.18 11.49
C PHE A 78 -1.83 4.95 12.99
N SER A 79 -1.17 5.80 13.78
CA SER A 79 -1.21 5.80 15.24
C SER A 79 -0.99 7.21 15.76
N GLY A 80 -2.01 7.81 16.39
CA GLY A 80 -1.90 9.18 16.91
C GLY A 80 -1.55 10.18 15.82
N SER A 81 -0.33 10.74 15.88
CA SER A 81 0.20 11.73 14.92
C SER A 81 1.08 11.14 13.81
N SER A 82 1.31 9.83 13.79
CA SER A 82 2.09 9.17 12.75
C SER A 82 1.23 8.31 11.84
N TRP A 83 1.63 8.24 10.57
CA TRP A 83 1.09 7.26 9.62
C TRP A 83 2.23 6.62 8.86
N TRP A 84 1.98 5.40 8.39
CA TRP A 84 2.91 4.71 7.54
C TRP A 84 2.19 3.80 6.55
N ILE A 85 2.89 3.52 5.46
CA ILE A 85 2.50 2.57 4.44
C ILE A 85 3.61 1.54 4.37
N ASP A 86 3.27 0.29 4.70
CA ASP A 86 4.16 -0.84 4.53
C ASP A 86 3.91 -1.47 3.17
N LEU A 87 4.99 -1.75 2.44
CA LEU A 87 4.99 -2.58 1.24
C LEU A 87 5.44 -3.99 1.61
N TRP A 88 4.64 -4.98 1.22
CA TRP A 88 4.85 -6.38 1.53
C TRP A 88 4.98 -7.20 0.26
N ASP A 89 5.82 -8.23 0.32
CA ASP A 89 5.72 -9.35 -0.60
C ASP A 89 4.64 -10.32 -0.07
N PRO A 90 3.51 -10.52 -0.79
CA PRO A 90 2.43 -11.39 -0.34
C PRO A 90 2.81 -12.88 -0.32
N TYR A 91 3.82 -13.30 -1.10
CA TYR A 91 4.24 -14.70 -1.22
C TYR A 91 5.25 -15.12 -0.16
N THR A 92 6.09 -14.21 0.31
CA THR A 92 7.10 -14.47 1.36
C THR A 92 6.68 -13.91 2.72
N ALA A 93 5.71 -12.98 2.76
CA ALA A 93 5.37 -12.17 3.92
C ALA A 93 6.51 -11.26 4.42
N GLU A 94 7.49 -10.99 3.55
CA GLU A 94 8.58 -10.06 3.86
C GLU A 94 8.12 -8.62 3.67
N LYS A 95 8.53 -7.75 4.61
CA LYS A 95 8.36 -6.32 4.48
C LYS A 95 9.47 -5.77 3.57
N LEU A 96 9.08 -5.19 2.44
CA LEU A 96 9.99 -4.68 1.40
C LEU A 96 10.45 -3.25 1.68
N ALA A 97 9.53 -2.40 2.12
CA ALA A 97 9.78 -0.99 2.42
C ALA A 97 8.67 -0.42 3.32
N THR A 98 8.98 0.67 4.01
CA THR A 98 8.01 1.46 4.78
C THR A 98 8.14 2.92 4.41
N LEU A 99 7.05 3.54 3.96
CA LEU A 99 6.93 4.98 3.91
C LEU A 99 6.30 5.42 5.23
N ALA A 100 7.01 6.21 6.02
CA ALA A 100 6.47 6.81 7.24
C ALA A 100 6.64 8.33 7.18
N ASP A 101 5.67 9.03 7.74
CA ASP A 101 5.70 10.48 7.88
C ASP A 101 4.96 10.86 9.18
N TYR A 102 5.37 11.97 9.77
CA TYR A 102 4.89 12.43 11.07
C TYR A 102 4.22 13.78 10.92
N PHE A 103 3.28 14.08 11.82
CA PHE A 103 2.60 15.37 11.83
C PHE A 103 2.77 16.07 13.17
N ASP A 104 3.00 17.38 13.10
CA ASP A 104 3.03 18.26 14.27
C ASP A 104 1.63 18.42 14.89
N ASP A 105 0.56 18.31 14.09
CA ASP A 105 -0.83 18.43 14.54
C ASP A 105 -1.50 17.07 14.76
N TYR A 106 -1.94 16.83 16.00
CA TYR A 106 -2.66 15.63 16.39
C TYR A 106 -4.03 15.51 15.68
N GLY A 107 -4.31 14.33 15.11
CA GLY A 107 -5.66 13.89 14.78
C GLY A 107 -6.25 14.28 13.42
N GLN A 108 -5.55 15.04 12.57
CA GLN A 108 -6.16 15.54 11.33
C GLN A 108 -5.87 14.73 10.06
N ASN A 109 -5.02 13.70 10.12
CA ASN A 109 -4.45 13.15 8.88
C ASN A 109 -4.45 11.61 8.85
N GLN A 110 -5.60 10.99 9.16
CA GLN A 110 -5.76 9.56 8.98
C GLN A 110 -5.71 9.23 7.48
N ILE A 111 -4.99 8.19 7.09
CA ILE A 111 -5.10 7.67 5.72
C ILE A 111 -6.45 6.99 5.62
N SER A 112 -7.27 7.39 4.65
CA SER A 112 -8.60 6.82 4.44
C SER A 112 -8.59 5.77 3.35
N ALA A 113 -7.80 5.99 2.29
CA ALA A 113 -7.65 5.04 1.20
C ALA A 113 -6.26 5.13 0.56
N ILE A 114 -5.78 4.00 0.05
CA ILE A 114 -4.62 3.94 -0.83
C ILE A 114 -4.98 3.17 -2.10
N GLN A 115 -4.32 3.50 -3.20
CA GLN A 115 -4.49 2.75 -4.44
C GLN A 115 -3.26 2.86 -5.33
N PHE A 116 -2.87 1.75 -5.94
CA PHE A 116 -1.84 1.78 -6.97
C PHE A 116 -2.37 2.40 -8.27
N SER A 117 -1.50 3.14 -8.92
CA SER A 117 -1.69 3.53 -10.33
C SER A 117 -1.74 2.29 -11.23
N PRO A 118 -2.43 2.33 -12.37
CA PRO A 118 -2.55 1.17 -13.26
C PRO A 118 -1.22 0.66 -13.83
N ASN A 119 -0.20 1.54 -13.88
CA ASN A 119 1.15 1.18 -14.30
C ASN A 119 2.04 0.77 -13.12
N GLY A 120 1.57 0.76 -11.87
CA GLY A 120 2.33 0.31 -10.70
C GLY A 120 3.52 1.20 -10.30
N LEU A 121 3.65 2.40 -10.88
CA LEU A 121 4.77 3.32 -10.60
C LEU A 121 4.46 4.29 -9.47
N HIS A 122 3.18 4.57 -9.23
CA HIS A 122 2.73 5.49 -8.21
C HIS A 122 1.66 4.88 -7.31
N LEU A 123 1.59 5.36 -6.06
CA LEU A 123 0.55 5.07 -5.08
C LEU A 123 -0.19 6.37 -4.75
N ALA A 124 -1.49 6.41 -4.98
CA ALA A 124 -2.35 7.46 -4.46
C ALA A 124 -2.65 7.20 -3.00
N ILE A 125 -2.58 8.25 -2.19
CA ILE A 125 -2.85 8.24 -0.76
C ILE A 125 -3.85 9.36 -0.50
N VAL A 126 -5.00 9.00 0.07
CA VAL A 126 -6.03 9.95 0.48
C VAL A 126 -5.98 10.09 1.98
N THR A 127 -5.91 11.32 2.47
CA THR A 127 -5.89 11.64 3.90
C THR A 127 -7.10 12.50 4.29
N ASP A 128 -7.41 12.50 5.59
CA ASP A 128 -8.51 13.32 6.13
C ASP A 128 -8.24 14.84 6.05
N ASP A 129 -6.98 15.29 5.91
CA ASP A 129 -6.63 16.72 5.81
C ASP A 129 -6.38 17.24 4.39
N ARG A 130 -6.07 16.33 3.47
CA ARG A 130 -5.67 16.65 2.11
C ARG A 130 -6.39 15.72 1.17
N ALA A 131 -6.93 16.29 0.12
CA ALA A 131 -7.70 15.51 -0.83
C ALA A 131 -6.89 14.39 -1.50
N LEU A 132 -5.60 14.59 -1.79
CA LEU A 132 -4.76 13.59 -2.44
C LEU A 132 -3.26 13.83 -2.28
N ARG A 133 -2.50 12.76 -2.05
CA ARG A 133 -1.04 12.71 -2.19
C ARG A 133 -0.66 11.57 -3.14
N ILE A 134 0.43 11.73 -3.89
CA ILE A 134 0.95 10.70 -4.80
C ILE A 134 2.40 10.41 -4.42
N TRP A 135 2.68 9.14 -4.21
CA TRP A 135 3.98 8.61 -3.84
C TRP A 135 4.54 7.72 -4.95
N GLU A 136 5.84 7.80 -5.21
CA GLU A 136 6.56 6.85 -6.06
C GLU A 136 7.33 5.85 -5.19
N PRO A 137 7.01 4.54 -5.25
CA PRO A 137 7.72 3.51 -4.49
C PRO A 137 9.21 3.46 -4.87
N GLY A 138 10.07 3.87 -3.94
CA GLY A 138 11.51 4.01 -4.19
C GLY A 138 12.04 5.42 -3.90
N GLU A 139 11.17 6.42 -3.87
CA GLU A 139 11.50 7.77 -3.44
C GLU A 139 10.92 8.06 -2.05
N ARG A 140 11.64 8.82 -1.21
CA ARG A 140 11.08 9.29 0.08
C ARG A 140 10.11 10.44 -0.10
N ARG A 141 10.26 11.22 -1.18
CA ARG A 141 9.47 12.43 -1.40
C ARG A 141 8.18 12.10 -2.12
N MET A 142 7.12 12.81 -1.76
CA MET A 142 5.87 12.77 -2.49
C MET A 142 6.00 13.52 -3.81
N THR A 143 5.66 12.86 -4.91
CA THR A 143 5.66 13.43 -6.26
C THR A 143 4.61 14.53 -6.42
N MET A 144 3.47 14.39 -5.72
CA MET A 144 2.40 15.38 -5.72
C MET A 144 1.72 15.43 -4.35
N GLN A 145 1.40 16.64 -3.89
CA GLN A 145 0.56 16.87 -2.72
C GLN A 145 -0.43 18.00 -3.02
N THR A 146 -1.72 17.76 -2.78
CA THR A 146 -2.74 18.81 -2.89
C THR A 146 -2.67 19.72 -1.66
N LYS A 147 -2.95 21.02 -1.85
CA LYS A 147 -3.02 22.00 -0.75
C LYS A 147 -4.11 21.58 0.25
N ARG A 148 -3.85 21.76 1.56
CA ARG A 148 -4.87 21.62 2.62
C ARG A 148 -6.04 22.54 2.29
N GLY A 149 -7.23 21.96 2.13
CA GLY A 149 -8.49 22.70 2.04
C GLY A 149 -9.24 22.59 3.35
N ARG A 150 -9.97 23.63 3.75
CA ARG A 150 -10.82 23.57 4.96
C ARG A 150 -11.90 22.48 4.85
N ASP A 151 -12.31 22.13 3.62
CA ASP A 151 -13.35 21.15 3.31
C ASP A 151 -12.76 19.93 2.57
N SER A 152 -11.53 19.51 2.89
CA SER A 152 -10.92 18.34 2.22
C SER A 152 -10.82 17.15 3.16
N ASN A 153 -11.92 16.40 3.28
CA ASN A 153 -11.96 15.11 3.96
C ASN A 153 -12.20 13.98 2.95
N GLY A 154 -11.12 13.38 2.46
CA GLY A 154 -11.17 12.32 1.47
C GLY A 154 -11.49 10.96 2.08
N LEU A 155 -12.44 10.24 1.50
CA LEU A 155 -12.87 8.91 1.94
C LEU A 155 -12.28 7.79 1.09
N CYS A 156 -12.28 7.98 -0.22
CA CYS A 156 -11.87 6.97 -1.18
C CYS A 156 -11.19 7.62 -2.38
N CYS A 157 -10.36 6.84 -3.07
CA CYS A 157 -9.84 7.22 -4.38
C CYS A 157 -10.03 6.08 -5.38
N ASN A 158 -10.12 6.44 -6.65
CA ASN A 158 -9.99 5.51 -7.76
C ASN A 158 -9.19 6.13 -8.92
N TYR A 159 -8.17 5.43 -9.40
CA TYR A 159 -7.46 5.75 -10.64
C TYR A 159 -8.32 5.39 -11.84
N HIS A 160 -8.29 6.25 -12.86
CA HIS A 160 -8.77 5.87 -14.17
C HIS A 160 -7.93 4.66 -14.70
N PRO A 161 -8.53 3.63 -15.31
CA PRO A 161 -7.80 2.43 -15.75
C PRO A 161 -6.68 2.71 -16.76
N GLN A 162 -6.79 3.77 -17.56
CA GLN A 162 -5.72 4.21 -18.49
C GLN A 162 -4.75 5.22 -17.84
N GLY A 163 -4.89 5.49 -16.55
CA GLY A 163 -4.12 6.47 -15.80
C GLY A 163 -4.47 7.93 -16.12
N GLY A 164 -3.67 8.85 -15.57
CA GLY A 164 -3.73 10.29 -15.82
C GLY A 164 -4.80 11.07 -15.05
N VAL A 165 -5.82 10.40 -14.50
CA VAL A 165 -6.85 11.02 -13.65
C VAL A 165 -7.11 10.14 -12.43
N ILE A 166 -7.28 10.77 -11.27
CA ILE A 166 -7.72 10.15 -10.01
C ILE A 166 -9.01 10.82 -9.58
N ALA A 167 -10.04 10.03 -9.30
CA ALA A 167 -11.26 10.50 -8.66
C ALA A 167 -11.14 10.28 -7.15
N THR A 168 -11.46 11.30 -6.35
CA THR A 168 -11.52 11.20 -4.88
C THR A 168 -12.92 11.53 -4.40
N GLY A 169 -13.52 10.62 -3.64
CA GLY A 169 -14.78 10.87 -2.94
C GLY A 169 -14.52 11.57 -1.61
N THR A 170 -15.34 12.56 -1.28
CA THR A 170 -15.18 13.36 -0.05
C THR A 170 -16.43 13.33 0.82
N ARG A 171 -16.27 13.55 2.13
CA ARG A 171 -17.39 13.52 3.10
C ARG A 171 -18.45 14.59 2.83
N ASP A 172 -18.10 15.64 2.12
CA ASP A 172 -19.02 16.73 1.74
C ASP A 172 -19.98 16.33 0.61
N GLY A 173 -19.98 15.06 0.19
CA GLY A 173 -20.84 14.56 -0.89
C GLY A 173 -20.33 14.88 -2.30
N HIS A 174 -19.13 15.45 -2.41
CA HIS A 174 -18.52 15.78 -3.71
C HIS A 174 -17.49 14.72 -4.15
N VAL A 175 -17.41 14.54 -5.48
CA VAL A 175 -16.32 13.82 -6.14
C VAL A 175 -15.41 14.85 -6.79
N ARG A 176 -14.12 14.78 -6.48
CA ARG A 176 -13.10 15.69 -7.02
C ARG A 176 -12.18 14.91 -7.95
N PHE A 177 -11.82 15.49 -9.09
CA PHE A 177 -10.91 14.88 -10.06
C PHE A 177 -9.56 15.56 -10.01
N TRP A 178 -8.50 14.75 -10.02
CA TRP A 178 -7.12 15.20 -9.95
C TRP A 178 -6.37 14.70 -11.17
N LYS A 179 -5.56 15.57 -11.77
CA LYS A 179 -4.62 15.16 -12.81
C LYS A 179 -3.45 14.44 -12.13
N ALA A 180 -3.24 13.17 -12.50
CA ALA A 180 -2.11 12.38 -12.02
C ALA A 180 -0.91 12.54 -12.96
N PRO A 181 0.33 12.40 -12.45
CA PRO A 181 1.51 12.28 -13.29
C PRO A 181 1.33 11.16 -14.31
N ARG A 182 1.60 11.45 -15.59
CA ARG A 182 1.72 10.42 -16.62
C ARG A 182 3.19 10.06 -16.75
N ALA A 183 3.60 8.99 -16.09
CA ALA A 183 4.90 8.38 -16.30
C ALA A 183 4.78 7.29 -17.39
N VAL A 184 5.62 7.38 -18.42
CA VAL A 184 5.78 6.28 -19.38
C VAL A 184 6.64 5.22 -18.70
N PRO A 185 6.12 3.99 -18.50
CA PRO A 185 6.91 2.95 -17.86
C PRO A 185 8.09 2.57 -18.74
N SER A 186 9.25 2.37 -18.11
CA SER A 186 10.43 1.88 -18.81
C SER A 186 10.20 0.43 -19.29
N LEU A 187 10.94 0.01 -20.32
CA LEU A 187 10.89 -1.37 -20.80
C LEU A 187 11.19 -2.36 -19.67
N CYS A 188 12.17 -2.06 -18.82
CA CYS A 188 12.50 -2.88 -17.66
C CYS A 188 11.30 -3.05 -16.73
N HIS A 189 10.56 -1.97 -16.47
CA HIS A 189 9.39 -2.02 -15.61
C HIS A 189 8.27 -2.84 -16.23
N LEU A 190 8.00 -2.66 -17.54
CA LEU A 190 7.02 -3.45 -18.27
C LEU A 190 7.36 -4.94 -18.24
N CYS A 191 8.62 -5.30 -18.50
CA CYS A 191 9.08 -6.68 -18.42
C CYS A 191 8.89 -7.27 -17.02
N ARG A 192 9.24 -6.51 -15.97
CA ARG A 192 9.02 -6.94 -14.59
C ARG A 192 7.53 -7.14 -14.31
N SER A 193 6.68 -6.17 -14.66
CA SER A 193 5.25 -6.21 -14.39
C SER A 193 4.59 -7.41 -15.07
N ILE A 194 4.88 -7.67 -16.36
CA ILE A 194 4.33 -8.81 -17.10
C ILE A 194 4.79 -10.13 -16.49
N LEU A 195 6.09 -10.25 -16.17
CA LEU A 195 6.64 -11.47 -15.58
C LEU A 195 6.03 -11.72 -14.19
N ARG A 196 5.96 -10.69 -13.35
CA ARG A 196 5.42 -10.78 -11.99
C ARG A 196 3.93 -11.06 -11.92
N HIS A 197 3.16 -10.56 -12.89
CA HIS A 197 1.73 -10.86 -12.99
C HIS A 197 1.43 -12.36 -13.07
N SER A 198 2.37 -13.18 -13.56
CA SER A 198 2.16 -14.62 -13.74
C SER A 198 3.05 -15.50 -12.87
N VAL A 199 4.09 -14.93 -12.24
CA VAL A 199 5.14 -15.70 -11.55
C VAL A 199 5.31 -15.21 -10.12
N SER A 200 5.10 -16.12 -9.16
CA SER A 200 5.26 -15.89 -7.73
C SER A 200 6.72 -15.63 -7.33
N THR A 201 6.96 -15.04 -6.14
CA THR A 201 8.34 -14.74 -5.67
C THR A 201 9.23 -15.97 -5.62
N HIS A 202 8.70 -17.08 -5.06
CA HIS A 202 9.41 -18.35 -4.96
C HIS A 202 9.85 -18.90 -6.32
N GLN A 203 9.01 -18.76 -7.34
CA GLN A 203 9.34 -19.22 -8.69
C GLN A 203 10.43 -18.34 -9.33
N ILE A 204 10.43 -17.03 -9.07
CA ILE A 204 11.47 -16.13 -9.59
C ILE A 204 12.82 -16.43 -8.93
N GLU A 205 12.85 -16.62 -7.62
CA GLU A 205 14.07 -16.94 -6.89
C GLU A 205 14.71 -18.26 -7.35
N ALA A 206 13.90 -19.19 -7.87
CA ALA A 206 14.39 -20.46 -8.42
C ALA A 206 15.00 -20.33 -9.84
N LEU A 207 14.84 -19.20 -10.53
CA LEU A 207 15.37 -19.01 -11.87
C LEU A 207 16.90 -18.84 -11.84
N PRO A 208 17.64 -19.42 -12.81
CA PRO A 208 19.10 -19.28 -12.90
C PRO A 208 19.50 -17.91 -13.47
N LEU A 209 19.12 -16.82 -12.79
CA LEU A 209 19.36 -15.45 -13.19
C LEU A 209 20.42 -14.78 -12.29
N PRO A 210 21.16 -13.78 -12.83
CA PRO A 210 22.04 -12.96 -12.01
C PRO A 210 21.31 -12.28 -10.84
N ARG A 211 21.97 -12.20 -9.68
CA ARG A 211 21.41 -11.67 -8.42
C ARG A 211 20.74 -10.29 -8.57
N ARG A 212 21.36 -9.36 -9.31
CA ARG A 212 20.79 -8.01 -9.53
C ARG A 212 19.45 -8.04 -10.26
N ILE A 213 19.27 -8.98 -11.19
CA ILE A 213 18.01 -9.14 -11.93
C ILE A 213 16.96 -9.75 -11.01
N LEU A 214 17.32 -10.75 -10.20
CA LEU A 214 16.43 -11.31 -9.18
C LEU A 214 15.97 -10.26 -8.17
N GLU A 215 16.88 -9.43 -7.66
CA GLU A 215 16.57 -8.34 -6.74
C GLU A 215 15.62 -7.30 -7.36
N TYR A 216 15.81 -6.98 -8.65
CA TYR A 216 14.90 -6.11 -9.39
C TYR A 216 13.50 -6.71 -9.56
N LEU A 217 13.43 -7.99 -9.95
CA LEU A 217 12.16 -8.69 -10.17
C LEU A 217 11.38 -8.90 -8.87
N THR A 218 12.07 -9.14 -7.76
CA THR A 218 11.47 -9.36 -6.43
C THR A 218 11.25 -8.07 -5.62
N TYR A 219 11.43 -6.89 -6.24
CA TYR A 219 11.30 -5.59 -5.55
C TYR A 219 12.23 -5.42 -4.34
N ARG A 220 13.32 -6.19 -4.28
CA ARG A 220 14.35 -6.11 -3.23
C ARG A 220 15.46 -5.11 -3.56
N ASN A 221 15.37 -4.44 -4.70
CA ASN A 221 16.25 -3.34 -5.08
C ASN A 221 15.75 -1.96 -4.60
N ILE A 222 14.62 -1.90 -3.89
CA ILE A 222 14.13 -0.65 -3.29
C ILE A 222 15.22 -0.12 -2.33
N PRO A 223 15.61 1.17 -2.43
CA PRO A 223 16.71 1.71 -1.65
C PRO A 223 16.55 1.43 -0.15
N GLU A 224 17.64 1.00 0.52
CA GLU A 224 17.62 0.66 1.95
C GLU A 224 17.20 1.84 2.85
N ARG A 225 17.34 3.08 2.36
CA ARG A 225 16.86 4.28 3.05
C ARG A 225 15.34 4.34 3.25
N LEU A 226 14.58 3.47 2.58
CA LEU A 226 13.14 3.25 2.78
C LEU A 226 12.84 1.99 3.63
N ARG A 227 13.86 1.24 4.06
CA ARG A 227 13.71 0.06 4.92
C ARG A 227 13.79 0.39 6.42
N THR A 228 14.35 1.55 6.77
CA THR A 228 14.59 1.95 8.16
C THR A 228 14.04 3.34 8.43
N CYS A 229 12.97 3.41 9.23
CA CYS A 229 12.57 4.62 9.95
C CYS A 229 12.36 4.29 11.44
N CYS A 230 13.28 3.53 12.04
CA CYS A 230 13.35 3.36 13.49
C CYS A 230 14.83 3.33 13.94
N SER A 231 15.51 4.47 13.87
CA SER A 231 16.49 4.89 14.88
C SER A 231 17.13 6.22 14.49
N SER A 232 17.45 7.01 15.52
CA SER A 232 18.22 8.27 15.57
C SER A 232 17.53 9.55 15.07
N ASP A 233 16.76 10.18 15.95
CA ASP A 233 16.77 11.64 16.19
C ASP A 233 16.46 11.90 17.69
N GLU A 234 17.03 11.07 18.59
CA GLU A 234 17.18 11.37 20.02
C GLU A 234 18.68 11.49 20.29
N GLU A 235 19.24 12.69 20.08
CA GLU A 235 20.45 13.22 20.74
C GLU A 235 20.74 14.58 20.11
N ASP A 236 20.40 15.66 20.83
CA ASP A 236 21.08 16.97 20.87
C ASP A 236 20.11 18.07 21.32
N TRP A 237 19.73 18.07 22.61
CA TRP A 237 19.24 19.25 23.32
C TRP A 237 19.72 19.29 24.77
N GLU A 238 21.02 19.05 24.99
CA GLU A 238 21.70 19.54 26.20
C GLU A 238 22.70 20.63 25.83
N SER A 239 22.27 21.88 25.98
CA SER A 239 23.11 23.05 26.31
C SER A 239 22.22 24.19 26.79
#